data_AF-W1P8T4-F1
#
_entry.id   AF-W1P8T4-F1
#
_cell.length_a   1.000
_cell.length_b   1.000
_cell.length_c   1.000
_cell.angle_alpha   90.00
_cell.angle_beta   90.00
_cell.angle_gamma   90.00
#
_symmetry.space_group_name_H-M   'P 1'
#
loop_
_entity.id
_entity.type
_entity.pdbx_description
1 polymer ?
#
loop_
_entity_poly.entity_id
_entity_poly.type
_entity_poly.pdbx_seq_one_letter_code
_entity_poly.pdbx_strand_id
1 'polypeptide(L)'
;MSLYTEYVGSPGADGSPMMPPPNKIPVSSMSRTNSRPVQFENSSLIQSLVDRPMKLSEVHVAAEHVLNATISDPDLLKAISSVHDFELKYLDLTKGAAENYNRSWWKRHGVVLDGEIAAVCHRHGNYDLSAKSYEKVCALYAGEGWQNLLAEVLPNLAVSEDTQ
;
A
#
# COMPACT_ATOMS: atom_id res chain seq x y z
N MET A 1 62.52 -2.31 -1.86
CA MET A 1 62.17 -2.80 -3.20
C MET A 1 60.71 -2.48 -3.44
N SER A 2 60.36 -1.36 -4.05
CA SER A 2 60.44 -0.99 -5.49
C SER A 2 59.05 -1.11 -6.12
N LEU A 3 58.48 0.07 -6.36
CA LEU A 3 57.36 0.43 -7.22
C LEU A 3 57.60 0.00 -8.69
N TYR A 4 56.54 -0.07 -9.51
CA TYR A 4 56.41 0.39 -10.93
C TYR A 4 54.99 -0.04 -11.44
N THR A 5 53.98 0.84 -11.53
CA THR A 5 53.54 1.72 -12.66
C THR A 5 53.18 0.96 -13.96
N GLU A 6 51.95 0.96 -14.49
CA GLU A 6 51.12 2.03 -15.12
C GLU A 6 51.56 2.39 -16.58
N TYR A 7 50.56 2.82 -17.38
CA TYR A 7 50.58 3.47 -18.72
C TYR A 7 50.47 2.59 -19.98
N VAL A 8 49.74 2.92 -21.07
CA VAL A 8 48.68 3.87 -21.48
C VAL A 8 48.46 3.65 -23.00
N GLY A 9 47.31 4.03 -23.59
CA GLY A 9 47.31 4.54 -24.97
C GLY A 9 46.06 4.31 -25.84
N SER A 10 45.19 5.32 -25.93
CA SER A 10 44.37 5.68 -27.13
C SER A 10 45.23 6.61 -28.03
N PRO A 11 45.04 6.84 -29.37
CA PRO A 11 43.81 7.42 -30.01
C PRO A 11 43.62 7.22 -31.57
N GLY A 12 42.57 7.82 -32.16
CA GLY A 12 42.42 8.15 -33.61
C GLY A 12 40.95 8.06 -34.11
N ALA A 13 40.19 9.16 -34.32
CA ALA A 13 40.12 10.07 -35.51
C ALA A 13 39.78 9.30 -36.81
N ASP A 14 38.83 9.64 -37.70
CA ASP A 14 38.28 10.92 -38.14
C ASP A 14 37.05 10.66 -39.07
N GLY A 15 36.15 11.64 -39.29
CA GLY A 15 35.08 11.53 -40.30
C GLY A 15 33.86 12.45 -40.13
N SER A 16 33.97 13.72 -40.53
CA SER A 16 32.87 14.68 -40.84
C SER A 16 32.84 14.91 -42.38
N PRO A 17 31.97 15.73 -43.02
CA PRO A 17 30.68 16.36 -42.66
C PRO A 17 29.61 16.30 -43.80
N MET A 18 28.32 16.63 -43.56
CA MET A 18 27.46 17.18 -44.63
C MET A 18 26.44 18.20 -44.09
N MET A 19 26.24 19.26 -44.86
CA MET A 19 25.81 20.64 -44.52
C MET A 19 24.30 20.88 -44.26
N PRO A 20 23.90 22.05 -43.69
CA PRO A 20 22.50 22.54 -43.53
C PRO A 20 22.08 23.53 -44.66
N PRO A 21 21.00 24.36 -44.60
CA PRO A 21 19.56 24.26 -44.22
C PRO A 21 18.66 24.55 -45.48
N PRO A 22 17.31 24.88 -45.49
CA PRO A 22 16.75 26.14 -44.98
C PRO A 22 15.22 26.21 -44.62
N ASN A 23 14.89 27.13 -43.71
CA ASN A 23 13.78 28.09 -43.78
C ASN A 23 12.29 27.75 -43.45
N LYS A 24 11.82 28.55 -42.47
CA LYS A 24 10.59 29.39 -42.43
C LYS A 24 9.31 28.82 -41.79
N ILE A 25 9.00 29.40 -40.63
CA ILE A 25 7.68 29.45 -39.97
C ILE A 25 6.71 30.26 -40.87
N PRO A 26 5.40 29.94 -40.85
CA PRO A 26 4.46 30.94 -40.34
C PRO A 26 3.44 30.39 -39.34
N VAL A 27 3.19 31.25 -38.35
CA VAL A 27 2.16 31.21 -37.32
C VAL A 27 0.79 30.80 -37.88
N SER A 28 0.21 29.73 -37.36
CA SER A 28 -1.19 29.39 -37.59
C SER A 28 -2.08 30.34 -36.77
N SER A 29 -2.86 31.12 -37.50
CA SER A 29 -3.83 32.10 -36.99
C SER A 29 -5.00 31.35 -36.34
N MET A 30 -5.22 31.52 -35.04
CA MET A 30 -6.38 30.93 -34.35
C MET A 30 -7.64 31.77 -34.60
N SER A 31 -8.54 31.24 -35.42
CA SER A 31 -9.91 31.76 -35.57
C SER A 31 -10.71 31.53 -34.28
N ARG A 32 -11.09 32.61 -33.61
CA ARG A 32 -12.05 32.59 -32.49
C ARG A 32 -13.46 32.36 -33.04
N THR A 33 -14.14 31.28 -32.65
CA THR A 33 -15.57 31.09 -32.92
C THR A 33 -16.39 31.30 -31.65
N ASN A 34 -17.36 32.20 -31.75
CA ASN A 34 -18.33 32.52 -30.70
C ASN A 34 -19.42 31.44 -30.57
N SER A 35 -19.95 31.37 -29.35
CA SER A 35 -21.04 30.56 -28.78
C SER A 35 -22.32 30.33 -29.61
N ARG A 36 -22.94 29.14 -29.42
CA ARG A 36 -24.41 28.93 -29.44
C ARG A 36 -24.83 27.95 -28.31
N PRO A 37 -26.04 28.09 -27.73
CA PRO A 37 -26.56 27.19 -26.70
C PRO A 37 -27.16 25.94 -27.36
N VAL A 38 -26.72 24.76 -26.92
CA VAL A 38 -27.24 23.47 -27.39
C VAL A 38 -28.48 23.09 -26.57
N GLN A 39 -29.55 22.83 -27.31
CA GLN A 39 -30.85 22.32 -26.87
C GLN A 39 -30.71 20.87 -26.39
N PHE A 40 -31.26 20.56 -25.21
CA PHE A 40 -31.12 19.29 -24.51
C PHE A 40 -31.94 18.15 -25.15
N GLU A 41 -31.25 17.09 -25.58
CA GLU A 41 -31.83 15.77 -25.90
C GLU A 41 -31.30 14.78 -24.84
N ASN A 42 -32.19 14.24 -24.00
CA ASN A 42 -31.85 13.73 -22.66
C ASN A 42 -31.27 12.30 -22.57
N SER A 43 -31.03 11.59 -23.68
CA SER A 43 -30.60 10.17 -23.64
C SER A 43 -29.13 9.92 -23.98
N SER A 44 -28.50 10.72 -24.84
CA SER A 44 -27.05 10.62 -25.12
C SER A 44 -26.17 11.28 -24.07
N LEU A 45 -26.77 12.11 -23.20
CA LEU A 45 -26.06 12.85 -22.17
C LEU A 45 -25.57 11.95 -21.03
N ILE A 46 -26.29 10.88 -20.68
CA ILE A 46 -25.92 9.99 -19.57
C ILE A 46 -24.60 9.26 -19.86
N GLN A 47 -24.38 8.82 -21.10
CA GLN A 47 -23.09 8.22 -21.50
C GLN A 47 -21.97 9.27 -21.50
N SER A 48 -22.25 10.48 -21.99
CA SER A 48 -21.28 11.59 -21.94
C SER A 48 -20.98 12.10 -20.52
N LEU A 49 -21.88 11.86 -19.56
CA LEU A 49 -21.73 12.28 -18.17
C LEU A 49 -20.74 11.40 -17.41
N VAL A 50 -20.66 10.11 -17.78
CA VAL A 50 -19.70 9.15 -17.20
C VAL A 50 -18.33 9.29 -17.86
N ASP A 51 -18.28 9.60 -19.16
CA ASP A 51 -17.02 9.78 -19.90
C ASP A 51 -16.40 11.18 -19.74
N ARG A 52 -17.11 12.14 -19.12
CA ARG A 52 -16.57 13.47 -18.85
C ARG A 52 -15.73 13.45 -17.58
N PRO A 53 -14.48 13.96 -17.60
CA PRO A 53 -13.70 14.12 -16.38
C PRO A 53 -14.45 15.05 -15.41
N MET A 54 -14.66 14.57 -14.18
CA MET A 54 -15.33 15.34 -13.13
C MET A 54 -14.65 16.69 -12.92
N LYS A 55 -15.45 17.75 -12.76
CA LYS A 55 -14.95 19.06 -12.31
C LYS A 55 -14.44 18.92 -10.87
N LEU A 56 -13.48 19.77 -10.50
CA LEU A 56 -12.97 19.81 -9.12
C LEU A 56 -14.08 19.99 -8.06
N SER A 57 -15.12 20.79 -8.37
CA SER A 57 -16.28 20.95 -7.49
C SER A 57 -17.09 19.66 -7.32
N GLU A 58 -17.24 18.87 -8.38
CA GLU A 58 -17.94 17.58 -8.36
C GLU A 58 -17.12 16.57 -7.54
N VAL A 59 -15.80 16.54 -7.73
CA VAL A 59 -14.88 15.71 -6.92
C VAL A 59 -14.96 16.09 -5.44
N HIS A 60 -14.97 17.39 -5.13
CA HIS A 60 -15.05 17.86 -3.74
C HIS A 60 -16.35 17.41 -3.06
N VAL A 61 -17.50 17.61 -3.72
CA VAL A 61 -18.80 17.18 -3.18
C VAL A 61 -18.86 15.67 -3.02
N ALA A 62 -18.35 14.90 -4.00
CA ALA A 62 -18.28 13.45 -3.90
C ALA A 62 -17.38 12.99 -2.74
N ALA A 63 -16.22 13.63 -2.56
CA ALA A 63 -15.31 13.34 -1.46
C ALA A 63 -15.93 13.66 -0.10
N GLU A 64 -16.58 14.82 0.06
CA GLU A 64 -17.31 15.17 1.28
C GLU A 64 -18.43 14.17 1.57
N HIS A 65 -19.19 13.77 0.55
CA HIS A 65 -20.26 12.79 0.71
C HIS A 65 -19.73 11.44 1.19
N VAL A 66 -18.67 10.93 0.56
CA VAL A 66 -18.04 9.65 0.94
C VAL A 66 -17.40 9.74 2.33
N LEU A 67 -16.73 10.84 2.65
CA LEU A 67 -16.15 11.06 3.96
C LEU A 67 -17.25 11.04 5.03
N ASN A 68 -18.31 11.83 4.84
CA ASN A 68 -19.43 11.91 5.77
C ASN A 68 -20.11 10.54 5.94
N ALA A 69 -20.32 9.80 4.85
CA ALA A 69 -20.85 8.45 4.91
C ALA A 69 -19.94 7.51 5.70
N THR A 70 -18.63 7.59 5.51
CA THR A 70 -17.64 6.75 6.20
C THR A 70 -17.57 7.06 7.69
N ILE A 71 -17.49 8.33 8.08
CA ILE A 71 -17.39 8.72 9.50
C ILE A 71 -18.72 8.56 10.25
N SER A 72 -19.84 8.51 9.53
CA SER A 72 -21.17 8.28 10.11
C SER A 72 -21.54 6.79 10.15
N ASP A 73 -20.64 5.91 9.71
CA ASP A 73 -20.87 4.46 9.72
C ASP A 73 -21.04 3.96 11.16
N PRO A 74 -22.21 3.39 11.52
CA PRO A 74 -22.48 2.98 12.89
C PRO A 74 -21.56 1.86 13.37
N ASP A 75 -21.10 0.99 12.47
CA ASP A 75 -20.18 -0.10 12.80
C ASP A 75 -18.78 0.43 13.11
N LEU A 76 -18.28 1.40 12.33
CA LEU A 76 -17.05 2.12 12.62
C LEU A 76 -17.16 2.87 13.94
N LEU A 77 -18.25 3.62 14.14
CA LEU A 77 -18.48 4.37 15.38
C LEU A 77 -18.52 3.45 16.59
N LYS A 78 -19.15 2.28 16.48
CA LYS A 78 -19.13 1.25 17.52
C LYS A 78 -17.72 0.71 17.76
N ALA A 79 -16.99 0.37 16.70
CA ALA A 79 -15.63 -0.14 16.80
C ALA A 79 -14.68 0.84 17.50
N ILE A 80 -14.86 2.16 17.33
CA ILE A 80 -14.03 3.17 18.00
C ILE A 80 -14.63 3.67 19.33
N SER A 81 -15.76 3.12 19.79
CA SER A 81 -16.45 3.59 20.99
C SER A 81 -15.78 3.17 22.30
N SER A 82 -14.99 2.09 22.27
CA SER A 82 -14.26 1.57 23.42
C SER A 82 -12.95 0.92 23.00
N VAL A 83 -12.01 0.78 23.94
CA VAL A 83 -10.75 0.05 23.69
C VAL A 83 -11.02 -1.40 23.31
N HIS A 84 -12.00 -2.04 23.98
CA HIS A 84 -12.35 -3.43 23.72
C HIS A 84 -12.92 -3.63 22.31
N ASP A 85 -13.88 -2.80 21.89
CA ASP A 85 -14.47 -2.87 20.55
C ASP A 85 -13.43 -2.55 19.47
N PHE A 86 -12.49 -1.65 19.77
CA PHE A 86 -11.38 -1.33 18.88
C PHE A 86 -10.46 -2.53 18.71
N GLU A 87 -10.05 -3.17 19.80
CA GLU A 87 -9.19 -4.36 19.77
C GLU A 87 -9.87 -5.53 19.04
N LEU A 88 -11.19 -5.69 19.18
CA LEU A 88 -11.95 -6.69 18.41
C LEU A 88 -11.90 -6.39 16.90
N LYS A 89 -12.15 -5.14 16.48
CA LYS A 89 -12.07 -4.75 15.06
C LYS A 89 -10.65 -4.84 14.53
N TYR A 90 -9.66 -4.45 15.33
CA TYR A 90 -8.23 -4.56 15.02
C TYR A 90 -7.84 -6.02 14.80
N LEU A 91 -8.25 -6.93 15.67
CA LEU A 91 -7.99 -8.37 15.53
C LEU A 91 -8.58 -8.94 14.25
N ASP A 92 -9.82 -8.59 13.91
CA ASP A 92 -10.48 -9.04 12.68
C ASP A 92 -9.69 -8.64 11.42
N LEU A 93 -9.36 -7.35 11.32
CA LEU A 93 -8.57 -6.81 10.20
C LEU A 93 -7.15 -7.41 10.15
N THR A 94 -6.50 -7.52 11.30
CA THR A 94 -5.13 -8.03 11.42
C THR A 94 -5.08 -9.51 11.04
N LYS A 95 -6.07 -10.30 11.46
CA LYS A 95 -6.19 -11.70 11.07
C LYS A 95 -6.40 -11.86 9.57
N GLY A 96 -7.29 -11.08 8.97
CA GLY A 96 -7.50 -11.08 7.52
C GLY A 96 -6.21 -10.71 6.76
N ALA A 97 -5.46 -9.72 7.23
CA ALA A 97 -4.18 -9.34 6.64
C ALA A 97 -3.11 -10.43 6.83
N ALA A 98 -2.98 -11.00 8.02
CA ALA A 98 -2.05 -12.08 8.32
C ALA A 98 -2.28 -13.29 7.42
N GLU A 99 -3.54 -13.73 7.26
CA GLU A 99 -3.91 -14.83 6.39
C GLU A 99 -3.54 -14.59 4.92
N ASN A 100 -3.72 -13.35 4.44
CA ASN A 100 -3.32 -12.97 3.08
C ASN A 100 -1.80 -13.01 2.91
N TYR A 101 -1.05 -12.40 3.83
CA TYR A 101 0.42 -12.38 3.75
C TYR A 101 1.01 -13.79 3.88
N ASN A 102 0.48 -14.62 4.78
CA ASN A 102 0.93 -16.00 5.00
C ASN A 102 0.80 -16.87 3.74
N ARG A 103 -0.14 -16.56 2.84
CA ARG A 103 -0.33 -17.24 1.54
C ARG A 103 0.47 -16.63 0.40
N SER A 104 1.26 -15.60 0.66
CA SER A 104 2.02 -14.85 -0.34
C SER A 104 3.53 -15.04 -0.17
N TRP A 105 4.31 -14.50 -1.12
CA TRP A 105 5.77 -14.43 -0.97
C TRP A 105 6.24 -13.49 0.16
N TRP A 106 5.32 -12.71 0.74
CA TRP A 106 5.58 -11.82 1.86
C TRP A 106 5.19 -12.42 3.22
N LYS A 107 5.23 -13.75 3.36
CA LYS A 107 4.89 -14.50 4.58
C LYS A 107 5.48 -13.95 5.89
N ARG A 108 6.66 -13.33 5.84
CA ARG A 108 7.30 -12.68 7.01
C ARG A 108 6.42 -11.59 7.61
N HIS A 109 5.71 -10.83 6.78
CA HIS A 109 4.76 -9.81 7.25
C HIS A 109 3.55 -10.46 7.94
N GLY A 110 3.08 -11.59 7.40
CA GLY A 110 1.98 -12.35 8.02
C GLY A 110 2.32 -12.82 9.43
N VAL A 111 3.56 -13.30 9.61
CA VAL A 111 4.03 -13.74 10.93
C VAL A 111 4.21 -12.59 11.93
N VAL A 112 4.62 -11.40 11.50
CA VAL A 112 4.63 -10.23 12.39
C VAL A 112 3.21 -9.93 12.89
N LEU A 113 2.21 -10.01 12.01
CA LEU A 113 0.81 -9.83 12.37
C LEU A 113 0.29 -10.99 13.25
N ASP A 114 0.72 -12.24 13.04
CA ASP A 114 0.42 -13.35 13.95
C ASP A 114 0.98 -13.07 15.36
N GLY A 115 2.15 -12.42 15.49
CA GLY A 115 2.70 -11.99 16.78
C GLY A 115 1.85 -10.94 17.49
N GLU A 116 1.35 -9.94 16.76
CA GLU A 116 0.43 -8.92 17.31
C GLU A 116 -0.90 -9.56 17.74
N ILE A 117 -1.46 -10.46 16.93
CA ILE A 117 -2.66 -11.24 17.28
C ILE A 117 -2.42 -12.02 18.58
N ALA A 118 -1.26 -12.68 18.69
CA ALA A 118 -0.90 -13.46 19.87
C ALA A 118 -0.88 -12.59 21.14
N ALA A 119 -0.27 -11.40 21.07
CA ALA A 119 -0.17 -10.48 22.17
C ALA A 119 -1.54 -9.92 22.61
N VAL A 120 -2.43 -9.58 21.67
CA VAL A 120 -3.79 -9.12 22.01
C VAL A 120 -4.61 -10.25 22.63
N CYS A 121 -4.59 -11.46 22.04
CA CYS A 121 -5.29 -12.62 22.59
C CYS A 121 -4.83 -12.95 24.02
N HIS A 122 -3.53 -12.84 24.30
CA HIS A 122 -2.98 -13.05 25.64
C HIS A 122 -3.57 -12.07 26.65
N ARG A 123 -3.60 -10.76 26.32
CA ARG A 123 -4.17 -9.73 27.21
C ARG A 123 -5.65 -9.93 27.49
N HIS A 124 -6.38 -10.56 26.57
CA HIS A 124 -7.80 -10.88 26.71
C HIS A 124 -8.05 -12.22 27.39
N GLY A 125 -7.00 -12.93 27.83
CA GLY A 125 -7.11 -14.25 28.46
C GLY A 125 -7.45 -15.38 27.49
N ASN A 126 -7.35 -15.14 26.18
CA ASN A 126 -7.53 -16.17 25.16
C ASN A 126 -6.20 -16.86 24.86
N TYR A 127 -5.76 -17.66 25.83
CA TYR A 127 -4.45 -18.30 25.82
C TYR A 127 -4.30 -19.32 24.68
N ASP A 128 -5.35 -20.06 24.33
CA ASP A 128 -5.36 -21.00 23.20
C ASP A 128 -5.02 -20.34 21.87
N LEU A 129 -5.67 -19.20 21.54
CA LEU A 129 -5.39 -18.47 20.30
C LEU A 129 -4.05 -17.74 20.37
N SER A 130 -3.64 -17.32 21.57
CA SER A 130 -2.33 -16.71 21.79
C SER A 130 -1.22 -17.72 21.49
N ALA A 131 -1.26 -18.90 22.11
CA ALA A 131 -0.28 -19.96 21.92
C ALA A 131 -0.19 -20.37 20.44
N LYS A 132 -1.32 -20.67 19.78
CA LYS A 132 -1.35 -21.01 18.35
C LYS A 132 -0.73 -19.95 17.44
N SER A 133 -0.89 -18.68 17.80
CA SER A 133 -0.32 -17.58 17.02
C SER A 133 1.18 -17.45 17.29
N TYR A 134 1.62 -17.57 18.55
CA TYR A 134 3.05 -17.60 18.90
C TYR A 134 3.79 -18.82 18.35
N GLU A 135 3.16 -19.99 18.25
CA GLU A 135 3.72 -21.17 17.60
C GLU A 135 4.10 -20.89 16.15
N LYS A 136 3.25 -20.20 15.39
CA LYS A 136 3.56 -19.81 13.99
C LYS A 136 4.78 -18.89 13.93
N VAL A 137 4.87 -17.94 14.86
CA VAL A 137 6.02 -17.03 14.98
C VAL A 137 7.29 -17.81 15.25
N CYS A 138 7.25 -18.70 16.25
CA CYS A 138 8.38 -19.54 16.61
C CYS A 138 8.80 -20.46 15.46
N ALA A 139 7.83 -21.07 14.76
CA ALA A 139 8.08 -21.94 13.63
C ALA A 139 8.80 -21.22 12.47
N LEU A 140 8.38 -19.99 12.14
CA LEU A 140 9.07 -19.19 11.13
C LEU A 140 10.49 -18.84 11.58
N TYR A 141 10.64 -18.31 12.81
CA TYR A 141 11.94 -17.86 13.30
C TYR A 141 12.94 -19.02 13.40
N ALA A 142 12.50 -20.18 13.87
CA ALA A 142 13.32 -21.40 13.88
C ALA A 142 13.69 -21.84 12.45
N GLY A 143 12.71 -21.88 11.53
CA GLY A 143 12.92 -22.30 10.15
C GLY A 143 13.83 -21.38 9.33
N GLU A 144 13.88 -20.09 9.66
CA GLU A 144 14.73 -19.10 8.98
C GLU A 144 16.05 -18.82 9.70
N GLY A 145 16.30 -19.49 10.83
CA GLY A 145 17.54 -19.34 11.59
C GLY A 145 17.66 -17.99 12.31
N TRP A 146 16.55 -17.45 12.81
CA TRP A 146 16.50 -16.20 13.57
C TRP A 146 16.50 -16.48 15.08
N GLN A 147 17.58 -17.08 15.59
CA GLN A 147 17.59 -17.60 16.97
C GLN A 147 17.43 -16.50 18.03
N ASN A 148 17.94 -15.29 17.78
CA ASN A 148 17.80 -14.17 18.71
C ASN A 148 16.32 -13.77 18.87
N LEU A 149 15.60 -13.62 17.76
CA LEU A 149 14.17 -13.30 17.78
C LEU A 149 13.34 -14.46 18.35
N LEU A 150 13.73 -15.71 18.07
CA LEU A 150 13.10 -16.87 18.68
C LEU A 150 13.24 -16.86 20.21
N ALA A 151 14.43 -16.57 20.73
CA ALA A 151 14.69 -16.50 22.17
C ALA A 151 13.86 -15.40 22.86
N GLU A 152 13.53 -14.31 22.17
CA GLU A 152 12.67 -13.25 22.68
C GLU A 152 11.20 -13.65 22.77
N VAL A 153 10.71 -14.50 21.84
CA VAL A 153 9.29 -14.86 21.75
C VAL A 153 8.93 -16.12 22.55
N LEU A 154 9.86 -17.07 22.68
CA LEU A 154 9.62 -18.35 23.38
C LEU A 154 9.02 -18.20 24.79
N PRO A 155 9.44 -17.25 25.64
CA PRO A 155 8.82 -17.07 26.95
C PRO A 155 7.32 -16.72 26.87
N ASN A 156 6.90 -15.95 25.86
CA ASN A 156 5.49 -15.56 25.71
C ASN A 156 4.63 -16.75 25.30
N LEU A 157 5.18 -17.66 24.50
CA LEU A 157 4.52 -18.94 24.18
C LEU A 157 4.37 -19.79 25.44
N ALA A 158 5.45 -20.00 26.20
CA ALA A 158 5.43 -20.83 27.41
C ALA A 158 4.39 -20.35 28.43
N VAL A 159 4.32 -19.04 28.70
CA VAL A 159 3.30 -18.47 29.61
C VAL A 159 1.88 -18.73 29.08
N SER A 160 1.69 -18.67 27.77
CA SER A 160 0.37 -18.91 27.16
C SER A 160 -0.03 -20.39 27.23
N GLU A 161 0.91 -21.32 27.23
CA GLU A 161 0.63 -22.76 27.40
C GLU A 161 0.40 -23.16 28.86
N ASP A 162 1.14 -22.56 29.80
CA ASP A 162 1.07 -22.89 31.23
C ASP A 162 -0.22 -22.39 31.92
N THR A 163 -0.95 -21.47 31.29
CA THR A 163 -2.17 -20.86 31.87
C THR A 163 -3.46 -21.59 31.44
N GLN A 164 -3.33 -22.75 30.78
CA GLN A 164 -4.43 -23.55 30.22
C GLN A 164 -5.03 -24.58 31.20
#